data_AF-A0A5A5TXY8-F1
#
_entry.id   AF-A0A5A5TXY8-F1
#
_cell.length_a   1.000
_cell.length_b   1.000
_cell.length_c   1.000
_cell.angle_alpha   90.00
_cell.angle_beta   90.00
_cell.angle_gamma   90.00
#
_symmetry.space_group_name_H-M   'P 1'
#
loop_
_entity.id
_entity.type
_entity.pdbx_description
1 polymer ?
#
loop_
_entity_poly.entity_id
_entity_poly.type
_entity_poly.pdbx_seq_one_letter_code
_entity_poly.pdbx_strand_id
1 'polypeptide(L)' 'MYKAVGWHSKNEYVIGSTLADVMRKLQKEYPAPRRTSRGLSTQQIYSEPLRIIDESGKDKQYLGS' A
#
# COMPACT_ATOMS: atom_id res chain seq x y z
N MET A 1 -8.10 8.97 9.32
CA MET A 1 -8.60 8.28 8.11
C MET A 1 -7.40 8.03 7.21
N TYR A 2 -7.23 6.84 6.63
CA TYR A 2 -6.00 6.46 5.94
C TYR A 2 -6.18 6.33 4.44
N LYS A 3 -5.16 6.72 3.68
CA LYS A 3 -5.10 6.51 2.23
C LYS A 3 -3.75 5.99 1.77
N ALA A 4 -3.79 5.06 0.82
CA ALA A 4 -2.63 4.58 0.09
C ALA A 4 -2.42 5.46 -1.15
N VAL A 5 -1.26 6.11 -1.21
CA VAL A 5 -0.86 6.99 -2.30
C VAL A 5 0.45 6.54 -2.93
N GLY A 6 0.61 6.76 -4.23
CA GLY A 6 1.88 6.56 -4.92
C GLY A 6 2.97 7.46 -4.36
N TRP A 7 4.18 6.93 -4.17
CA TRP A 7 5.32 7.68 -3.64
C TRP A 7 5.70 8.86 -4.55
N HIS A 8 5.65 8.66 -5.87
CA HIS A 8 6.10 9.62 -6.86
C HIS A 8 4.93 10.39 -7.46
N SER A 9 3.90 9.69 -7.91
CA SER A 9 2.75 10.31 -8.58
C SER A 9 1.79 10.96 -7.59
N LYS A 10 1.86 10.62 -6.29
CA LYS A 10 0.88 11.00 -5.26
C LYS A 10 -0.57 10.61 -5.59
N ASN A 11 -0.75 9.72 -6.58
CA ASN A 11 -2.05 9.20 -6.97
C ASN A 11 -2.68 8.43 -5.83
N GLU A 12 -3.96 8.65 -5.57
CA GLU A 12 -4.73 7.92 -4.59
C GLU A 12 -5.15 6.57 -5.17
N TYR A 13 -4.72 5.49 -4.52
CA TYR A 13 -5.10 4.12 -4.89
C TYR A 13 -6.31 3.67 -4.06
N VAL A 14 -6.19 3.77 -2.74
CA VAL A 14 -7.18 3.21 -1.81
C VAL A 14 -7.35 4.12 -0.61
N ILE A 15 -8.60 4.25 -0.13
CA ILE A 15 -8.93 4.95 1.13
C ILE A 15 -9.69 4.02 2.08
N GLY A 16 -9.43 4.14 3.38
CA GLY A 16 -10.07 3.35 4.42
C GLY A 16 -10.05 4.04 5.77
N SER A 17 -10.98 3.64 6.65
CA SER A 17 -11.06 4.23 7.99
C SER A 17 -9.89 3.81 8.87
N THR A 18 -9.28 2.65 8.62
CA THR A 18 -8.14 2.11 9.36
C THR A 18 -7.04 1.62 8.42
N LEU A 19 -5.80 1.53 8.94
CA LEU A 19 -4.67 0.94 8.21
C LEU A 19 -4.99 -0.49 7.74
N ALA A 20 -5.64 -1.29 8.57
CA ALA A 20 -6.04 -2.66 8.24
C ALA A 20 -7.06 -2.70 7.09
N ASP A 21 -8.00 -1.75 7.04
CA ASP A 21 -8.96 -1.65 5.94
C ASP A 21 -8.28 -1.28 4.62
N VAL A 22 -7.33 -0.33 4.66
CA VAL A 22 -6.49 0.04 3.50
C VAL A 22 -5.68 -1.16 3.02
N MET A 23 -5.00 -1.89 3.92
CA MET A 23 -4.23 -3.08 3.57
C MET A 23 -5.11 -4.19 2.98
N ARG A 24 -6.30 -4.44 3.56
CA ARG A 24 -7.24 -5.45 3.05
C ARG A 24 -7.72 -5.11 1.65
N LYS A 25 -8.05 -3.84 1.39
CA LYS A 25 -8.46 -3.35 0.07
C LYS A 25 -7.33 -3.43 -0.94
N LEU A 26 -6.12 -3.02 -0.57
CA LEU A 26 -4.92 -3.16 -1.41
C LEU A 26 -4.66 -4.61 -1.80
N GLN A 27 -4.72 -5.53 -0.83
CA GLN A 27 -4.54 -6.97 -1.09
C GLN A 27 -5.66 -7.57 -1.95
N LYS A 28 -6.88 -7.01 -1.89
CA LYS A 28 -8.00 -7.44 -2.72
C LYS A 28 -7.87 -6.95 -4.17
N GLU A 29 -7.46 -5.71 -4.36
CA GLU A 29 -7.34 -5.06 -5.67
C GLU A 29 -6.07 -5.49 -6.40
N TYR A 30 -4.98 -5.65 -5.64
CA TYR A 30 -3.69 -6.12 -6.11
C TYR A 30 -3.29 -7.38 -5.35
N PRO A 31 -3.92 -8.54 -5.66
CA PRO A 31 -3.57 -9.79 -5.02
C PRO A 31 -2.11 -10.11 -5.31
N ALA A 32 -1.28 -10.17 -4.27
CA ALA A 32 0.09 -10.63 -4.42
C ALA A 32 0.07 -12.01 -5.10
N PRO A 33 0.94 -12.26 -6.10
CA PRO A 33 1.03 -13.57 -6.71
C PRO A 33 1.26 -14.58 -5.59
N ARG A 34 0.32 -15.53 -5.44
CA ARG A 34 0.45 -16.65 -4.49
C ARG A 34 1.85 -17.20 -4.68
N ARG A 35 2.64 -17.27 -3.61
CA ARG A 35 4.01 -17.82 -3.60
C ARG A 35 4.04 -19.18 -4.31
N THR A 36 4.26 -19.16 -5.62
CA THR A 36 4.68 -20.30 -6.41
C THR A 36 6.11 -19.99 -6.79
N SER A 37 6.97 -20.92 -6.37
CA SER A 37 8.38 -21.10 -6.68
C SER A 37 9.02 -20.10 -7.66
N ARG A 38 10.13 -19.49 -7.20
CA ARG A 38 11.11 -18.67 -7.93
C ARG A 38 10.82 -17.16 -8.00
N GLY A 39 11.22 -16.46 -6.93
CA GLY A 39 12.02 -15.24 -7.06
C GLY A 39 11.40 -14.00 -7.72
N LEU A 40 10.08 -13.92 -7.88
CA LEU A 40 9.46 -12.68 -8.35
C LEU A 40 9.27 -11.73 -7.17
N SER A 41 10.12 -10.70 -7.10
CA SER A 41 10.08 -9.64 -6.11
C SER A 41 8.67 -9.04 -6.05
N THR A 42 8.13 -8.87 -4.84
CA THR A 42 6.86 -8.19 -4.56
C THR A 42 6.82 -6.74 -5.09
N GLN A 43 7.96 -6.23 -5.59
CA GLN A 43 8.13 -4.94 -6.25
C GLN A 43 7.31 -4.75 -7.54
N GLN A 44 6.70 -5.80 -8.12
CA GLN A 44 5.91 -5.67 -9.37
C GLN A 44 4.40 -5.59 -9.18
N ILE A 45 3.89 -5.66 -7.94
CA ILE A 45 2.44 -5.66 -7.69
C ILE A 45 1.85 -4.24 -7.90
N TYR A 46 2.68 -3.21 -7.74
CA TYR A 46 2.30 -1.80 -7.90
C TYR A 46 3.25 -1.14 -8.89
N SER A 47 2.74 -0.21 -9.72
CA SER A 47 3.57 0.55 -10.67
C SER A 47 4.63 1.42 -9.97
N GLU A 48 4.41 1.75 -8.70
CA GLU A 48 5.31 2.53 -7.86
C GLU A 48 5.13 2.14 -6.38
N PRO A 49 6.12 2.38 -5.51
CA PRO A 49 5.96 2.16 -4.08
C PRO A 49 4.81 3.00 -3.52
N LEU A 50 3.99 2.41 -2.66
CA LEU A 50 2.85 3.06 -2.02
C LEU A 50 3.22 3.56 -0.62
N ARG A 51 2.80 4.77 -0.27
CA ARG A 51 2.80 5.31 1.09
C ARG A 51 1.40 5.27 1.65
N ILE A 52 1.28 4.93 2.92
CA ILE A 52 0.02 5.10 3.64
C ILE A 52 0.12 6.37 4.48
N ILE A 53 -0.70 7.34 4.13
CA ILE A 53 -0.81 8.61 4.83
C ILE A 53 -2.15 8.69 5.57
N ASP A 54 -2.15 9.32 6.73
CA ASP A 54 -3.37 9.64 7.46
C ASP A 54 -4.01 10.93 6.91
N GLU A 55 -5.18 11.33 7.41
CA GLU A 55 -5.94 12.51 6.98
C GLU A 55 -5.13 13.81 7.10
N SER A 56 -4.20 13.85 8.04
CA SER A 56 -3.23 14.93 8.22
C SER A 56 -2.13 14.98 7.14
N GLY A 57 -2.10 14.03 6.19
CA GLY A 57 -1.04 13.90 5.18
C GLY A 57 0.31 13.42 5.74
N LYS A 58 0.37 13.08 7.03
CA LYS A 58 1.55 12.47 7.66
C LYS A 58 1.63 11.01 7.25
N ASP A 59 2.78 10.61 6.73
CA ASP A 59 3.03 9.20 6.50
C ASP A 59 3.14 8.48 7.84
N LYS A 60 2.39 7.39 7.98
CA LYS A 60 2.66 6.39 9.00
C LYS A 60 3.56 5.34 8.36
N GLN A 61 4.65 5.74 7.74
CA GLN A 61 5.65 4.77 7.36
C GLN A 61 6.32 4.29 8.65
N TYR A 62 5.74 3.21 9.20
CA TYR A 62 6.35 2.30 10.15
C TYR A 62 7.45 2.93 11.01
N LEU A 63 7.05 3.61 12.09
CA LEU A 63 7.88 3.77 13.28
C LEU A 63 8.10 2.35 13.84
N GLY A 64 9.01 1.61 13.20
CA GLY A 64 9.78 0.57 13.83
C GLY A 64 10.84 1.26 14.66
N SER A 65 10.64 1.25 15.97
CA SER A 65 11.70 1.44 16.96
C SER A 65 11.65 0.23 17.87
#